data_AF-A0AA38GXU4-F1
#
_entry.id   AF-A0AA38GXU4-F1
#
_cell.length_a   1.000
_cell.length_b   1.000
_cell.length_c   1.000
_cell.angle_alpha   90.00
_cell.angle_beta   90.00
_cell.angle_gamma   90.00
#
_symmetry.space_group_name_H-M   'P 1'
#
loop_
_entity.id
_entity.type
_entity.pdbx_description
1 polymer ?
#
loop_
_entity_poly.entity_id
_entity_poly.type
_entity_poly.pdbx_seq_one_letter_code
_entity_poly.pdbx_strand_id
1 'polypeptide(L)'
;MLINPFMHTQISTKISKYTETTEYPKKSYAFYSNKTSTLVYETREKTDAAVEDPIASFNQRVRKDKRGRTVHTERVDPQEAQKYMNIVKEKQKKGLQKLKQAKLEGKDKTLSYAVDPETLVPGDLVVHKKVGVGRFVGIKQSGDKKYVYIEYGDGMAKLPAKQAHRLLYRYSLPSETKKPRALSKLGDTGVWEKRKNKGKLAIQKMVVDLMEIYMQRLKQKRPPYPKISNFAEFAAKFPYKPTPDQQQ
;
A
#
# COMPACT_ATOMS: atom_id res chain seq x y z
N MET A 1 -22.81 -18.81 -34.92
CA MET A 1 -21.78 -18.78 -35.98
C MET A 1 -21.84 -17.43 -36.67
N LEU A 2 -20.69 -16.97 -37.18
CA LEU A 2 -20.45 -15.74 -37.94
C LEU A 2 -19.97 -14.53 -37.12
N ILE A 3 -18.66 -14.53 -36.92
CA ILE A 3 -17.82 -13.39 -36.57
C ILE A 3 -17.65 -12.55 -37.84
N ASN A 4 -17.97 -11.26 -37.76
CA ASN A 4 -17.84 -10.30 -38.86
C ASN A 4 -16.50 -9.55 -38.71
N PRO A 5 -15.57 -9.58 -39.69
CA PRO A 5 -14.21 -9.04 -39.54
C PRO A 5 -14.10 -7.64 -40.15
N PHE A 6 -14.41 -6.58 -39.40
CA PHE A 6 -14.21 -5.22 -39.90
C PHE A 6 -14.01 -4.18 -38.79
N MET A 7 -13.07 -4.43 -37.87
CA MET A 7 -12.62 -3.43 -36.88
C MET A 7 -11.14 -3.61 -36.48
N HIS A 8 -10.24 -3.87 -37.45
CA HIS A 8 -8.79 -3.91 -37.17
C HIS A 8 -7.98 -2.83 -37.89
N THR A 9 -8.63 -1.85 -38.53
CA THR A 9 -7.95 -0.92 -39.46
C THR A 9 -8.14 0.55 -39.11
N GLN A 10 -8.20 0.92 -37.83
CA GLN A 10 -8.21 2.34 -37.39
C GLN A 10 -7.39 2.66 -36.13
N ILE A 11 -6.50 1.77 -35.67
CA ILE A 11 -5.56 2.08 -34.56
C ILE A 11 -4.10 2.26 -35.06
N SER A 12 -3.81 1.94 -36.33
CA SER A 12 -2.44 2.01 -36.86
C SER A 12 -1.99 3.40 -37.37
N THR A 13 -2.85 4.42 -37.42
CA THR A 13 -2.53 5.68 -38.13
C THR A 13 -2.30 6.90 -37.22
N LYS A 14 -2.19 6.72 -35.89
CA LYS A 14 -1.90 7.84 -34.96
C LYS A 14 -0.57 7.73 -34.18
N ILE A 15 0.29 6.76 -34.52
CA ILE A 15 1.65 6.65 -33.93
C ILE A 15 2.73 7.19 -34.89
N SER A 16 2.34 7.63 -36.09
CA SER A 16 3.25 8.06 -37.18
C SER A 16 3.62 9.56 -37.18
N LYS A 17 3.71 10.24 -36.02
CA LYS A 17 4.13 11.66 -35.98
C LYS A 17 5.18 12.03 -34.93
N TYR A 18 5.86 11.07 -34.31
CA TYR A 18 6.97 11.35 -33.39
C TYR A 18 8.18 10.43 -33.61
N THR A 19 8.56 10.20 -34.86
CA THR A 19 9.86 9.61 -35.21
C THR A 19 10.64 10.61 -36.06
N GLU A 20 10.89 11.80 -35.51
CA GLU A 20 12.02 12.60 -35.97
C GLU A 20 13.29 12.05 -35.33
N THR A 21 14.10 11.43 -36.18
CA THR A 21 15.43 10.91 -35.90
C THR A 21 16.35 12.07 -35.51
N THR A 22 16.62 12.25 -34.21
CA THR A 22 17.75 13.06 -33.78
C THR A 22 19.01 12.22 -33.83
N GLU A 23 19.76 12.44 -34.90
CA GLU A 23 21.10 11.91 -35.16
C GLU A 23 22.08 12.47 -34.12
N TYR A 24 22.56 11.63 -33.21
CA TYR A 24 23.60 12.02 -32.25
C TYR A 24 24.97 11.96 -32.92
N PRO A 25 25.80 13.02 -32.85
CA PRO A 25 27.16 12.96 -33.37
C PRO A 25 28.00 11.99 -32.54
N LYS A 26 28.46 10.90 -33.17
CA LYS A 26 29.46 9.97 -32.62
C LYS A 26 30.79 10.72 -32.46
N LYS A 27 31.02 11.35 -31.31
CA LYS A 27 32.37 11.76 -30.90
C LYS A 27 33.08 10.55 -30.30
N SER A 28 34.08 10.04 -31.01
CA SER A 28 35.02 9.05 -30.52
C SER A 28 35.93 9.68 -29.46
N TYR A 29 35.76 9.29 -28.20
CA TYR A 29 36.73 9.60 -27.16
C TYR A 29 37.81 8.51 -27.14
N ALA A 30 38.95 8.83 -27.73
CA ALA A 30 40.16 8.03 -27.66
C ALA A 30 40.90 8.29 -26.34
N PHE A 31 40.45 7.69 -25.24
CA PHE A 31 41.17 7.72 -23.96
C PHE A 31 41.00 6.42 -23.16
N TYR A 32 41.22 5.28 -23.79
CA TYR A 32 41.75 4.10 -23.11
C TYR A 32 42.65 3.35 -24.10
N SER A 33 43.93 3.74 -24.14
CA SER A 33 44.98 2.95 -24.77
C SER A 33 45.38 1.83 -23.83
N ASN A 34 45.29 0.60 -24.31
CA ASN A 34 45.61 -0.63 -23.61
C ASN A 34 47.08 -0.71 -23.23
N LYS A 35 47.43 -0.77 -21.92
CA LYS A 35 48.53 -1.59 -21.36
C LYS A 35 48.23 -2.02 -19.90
N THR A 36 47.71 -3.24 -19.79
CA THR A 36 47.94 -4.25 -18.75
C THR A 36 47.89 -3.86 -17.25
N SER A 37 46.72 -4.04 -16.64
CA SER A 37 46.63 -4.64 -15.30
C SER A 37 45.53 -5.71 -15.36
N THR A 38 45.95 -6.97 -15.27
CA THR A 38 45.14 -8.17 -15.41
C THR A 38 44.15 -8.29 -14.26
N LEU A 39 42.88 -8.01 -14.51
CA LEU A 39 41.79 -8.71 -13.85
C LEU A 39 41.16 -9.65 -14.88
N VAL A 40 41.59 -10.90 -14.79
CA VAL A 40 41.01 -12.04 -15.49
C VAL A 40 39.54 -12.12 -15.04
N TYR A 41 38.62 -11.76 -15.93
CA TYR A 41 37.24 -12.21 -15.82
C TYR A 41 37.24 -13.65 -16.30
N GLU A 42 37.44 -14.57 -15.36
CA GLU A 42 37.25 -15.99 -15.59
C GLU A 42 35.80 -16.19 -16.02
N THR A 43 35.61 -16.56 -17.29
CA THR A 43 34.34 -17.10 -17.76
C THR A 43 34.24 -18.47 -17.11
N ARG A 44 33.63 -18.53 -15.92
CA ARG A 44 33.58 -19.77 -15.16
C ARG A 44 32.64 -20.72 -15.88
N GLU A 45 33.25 -21.76 -16.44
CA GLU A 45 32.59 -22.96 -16.91
C GLU A 45 31.60 -23.48 -15.86
N LYS A 46 30.57 -24.19 -16.34
CA LYS A 46 29.62 -24.96 -15.53
C LYS A 46 30.38 -25.80 -14.49
N THR A 47 30.39 -25.32 -13.25
CA THR A 47 30.66 -26.15 -12.08
C THR A 47 29.44 -26.06 -11.18
N ASP A 48 28.74 -27.18 -11.06
CA ASP A 48 27.66 -27.39 -10.11
C ASP A 48 28.19 -27.21 -8.68
N ALA A 49 28.21 -25.97 -8.19
CA ALA A 49 28.56 -25.65 -6.82
C ALA A 49 27.79 -24.38 -6.40
N ALA A 50 26.86 -24.56 -5.46
CA ALA A 50 25.98 -23.55 -4.93
C ALA A 50 26.75 -22.34 -4.37
N VAL A 51 26.88 -21.28 -5.17
CA VAL A 51 27.26 -19.95 -4.65
C VAL A 51 26.01 -19.37 -4.01
N GLU A 52 25.82 -19.67 -2.74
CA GLU A 52 24.80 -19.04 -1.91
C GLU A 52 25.01 -17.53 -1.90
N ASP A 53 24.11 -16.77 -2.55
CA ASP A 53 24.05 -15.31 -2.42
C ASP A 53 24.08 -14.96 -0.91
N PRO A 54 25.08 -14.20 -0.43
CA PRO A 54 25.24 -13.89 1.00
C PRO A 54 23.98 -13.29 1.63
N ILE A 55 23.19 -12.55 0.84
CA ILE A 55 21.92 -11.96 1.27
C ILE A 55 20.84 -13.04 1.31
N ALA A 56 20.81 -13.94 0.33
CA ALA A 56 19.88 -15.07 0.30
C ALA A 56 20.16 -16.08 1.44
N SER A 57 21.42 -16.41 1.70
CA SER A 57 21.82 -17.31 2.79
C SER A 57 21.61 -16.68 4.15
N PHE A 58 21.85 -15.37 4.32
CA PHE A 58 21.46 -14.63 5.52
C PHE A 58 19.95 -14.64 5.73
N ASN A 59 19.16 -14.34 4.70
CA ASN A 59 17.70 -14.34 4.78
C ASN A 59 17.14 -15.75 5.03
N GLN A 60 17.75 -16.80 4.47
CA GLN A 60 17.40 -18.18 4.75
C GLN A 60 17.75 -18.59 6.17
N ARG A 61 18.91 -18.14 6.69
CA ARG A 61 19.34 -18.37 8.07
C ARG A 61 18.40 -17.70 9.08
N VAL A 62 18.04 -16.43 8.86
CA VAL A 62 17.03 -15.70 9.65
C VAL A 62 15.67 -16.42 9.62
N ARG A 63 15.28 -17.01 8.48
CA ARG A 63 14.03 -17.80 8.36
C ARG A 63 14.10 -19.17 9.02
N LYS A 64 15.29 -19.79 9.13
CA LYS A 64 15.49 -21.07 9.83
C LYS A 64 15.53 -20.86 11.35
N ASP A 65 16.19 -19.81 11.84
CA ASP A 65 16.23 -19.44 13.27
C ASP A 65 14.84 -19.16 13.87
N LYS A 66 13.90 -18.66 13.06
CA LYS A 66 12.51 -18.45 13.49
C LYS A 66 11.67 -19.74 13.59
N ARG A 67 12.12 -20.85 13.00
CA ARG A 67 11.36 -22.14 13.01
C ARG A 67 11.74 -23.07 14.16
N GLY A 68 12.92 -22.89 14.78
CA GLY A 68 13.42 -23.76 15.85
C GLY A 68 13.47 -23.13 17.25
N ARG A 69 13.27 -21.81 17.40
CA ARG A 69 13.21 -21.17 18.73
C ARG A 69 11.83 -21.41 19.34
N THR A 70 11.74 -22.30 20.34
CA THR A 70 11.03 -21.91 21.57
C THR A 70 11.62 -20.56 21.96
N VAL A 71 10.80 -19.52 21.95
CA VAL A 71 11.22 -18.12 22.07
C VAL A 71 12.09 -17.94 23.32
N HIS A 72 13.42 -18.05 23.19
CA HIS A 72 14.31 -17.34 24.09
C HIS A 72 14.15 -15.88 23.71
N THR A 73 13.09 -15.28 24.26
CA THR A 73 12.95 -13.84 24.36
C THR A 73 14.17 -13.46 25.18
N GLU A 74 15.23 -12.95 24.54
CA GLU A 74 16.13 -12.06 25.27
C GLU A 74 15.20 -11.03 25.90
N ARG A 75 15.03 -11.09 27.22
CA ARG A 75 14.11 -10.24 27.96
C ARG A 75 14.46 -8.82 27.56
N VAL A 76 13.63 -8.21 26.72
CA VAL A 76 13.80 -6.82 26.32
C VAL A 76 13.84 -6.06 27.62
N ASP A 77 14.93 -5.31 27.83
CA ASP A 77 15.08 -4.48 29.02
C ASP A 77 13.79 -3.66 29.20
N PRO A 78 13.09 -3.77 30.35
CA PRO A 78 11.80 -3.11 30.55
C PRO A 78 11.83 -1.61 30.22
N GLN A 79 12.97 -0.94 30.41
CA GLN A 79 13.12 0.47 30.07
C GLN A 79 13.15 0.72 28.55
N GLU A 80 13.83 -0.14 27.80
CA GLU A 80 13.88 -0.06 26.33
C GLU A 80 12.48 -0.28 25.74
N ALA A 81 11.76 -1.31 26.22
CA ALA A 81 10.37 -1.58 25.82
C ALA A 81 9.45 -0.38 26.07
N GLN A 82 9.58 0.27 27.24
CA GLN A 82 8.79 1.44 27.60
C GLN A 82 9.08 2.64 26.70
N LYS A 83 10.35 2.87 26.34
CA LYS A 83 10.75 3.91 25.39
C LYS A 83 10.09 3.70 24.03
N TYR A 84 10.06 2.46 23.53
CA TYR A 84 9.38 2.15 22.27
C TYR A 84 7.87 2.32 22.35
N MET A 85 7.23 1.91 23.45
CA MET A 85 5.80 2.17 23.67
C MET A 85 5.49 3.67 23.64
N ASN A 86 6.35 4.50 24.22
CA ASN A 86 6.19 5.95 24.21
C ASN A 86 6.36 6.53 22.79
N ILE A 87 7.38 6.10 22.05
CA ILE A 87 7.57 6.51 20.64
C ILE A 87 6.36 6.13 19.79
N VAL A 88 5.79 4.93 20.00
CA VAL A 88 4.60 4.50 19.26
C VAL A 88 3.37 5.29 19.67
N LYS A 89 3.16 5.54 20.97
CA LYS A 89 2.08 6.42 21.44
C LYS A 89 2.21 7.82 20.86
N GLU A 90 3.42 8.37 20.79
CA GLU A 90 3.67 9.68 20.17
C GLU A 90 3.41 9.67 18.66
N LYS A 91 3.91 8.66 17.94
CA LYS A 91 3.66 8.52 16.50
C LYS A 91 2.16 8.33 16.21
N GLN A 92 1.46 7.55 17.02
CA GLN A 92 0.01 7.39 16.95
C GLN A 92 -0.70 8.72 17.21
N LYS A 93 -0.30 9.46 18.24
CA LYS A 93 -0.87 10.78 18.57
C LYS A 93 -0.63 11.78 17.45
N LYS A 94 0.59 11.87 16.91
CA LYS A 94 0.95 12.71 15.77
C LYS A 94 0.17 12.32 14.51
N GLY A 95 0.05 11.02 14.24
CA GLY A 95 -0.78 10.52 13.13
C GLY A 95 -2.25 10.90 13.29
N LEU A 96 -2.81 10.75 14.49
CA LEU A 96 -4.19 11.12 14.80
C LEU A 96 -4.42 12.64 14.70
N GLN A 97 -3.42 13.45 15.10
CA GLN A 97 -3.44 14.91 14.93
C GLN A 97 -3.39 15.29 13.45
N LYS A 98 -2.52 14.68 12.65
CA LYS A 98 -2.48 14.88 11.19
C LYS A 98 -3.81 14.52 10.53
N LEU A 99 -4.44 13.42 10.92
CA LEU A 99 -5.77 13.03 10.43
C LEU A 99 -6.86 14.04 10.83
N LYS A 100 -6.79 14.60 12.05
CA LYS A 100 -7.72 15.66 12.48
C LYS A 100 -7.50 16.97 11.73
N GLN A 101 -6.24 17.37 11.50
CA GLN A 101 -5.88 18.56 10.74
C GLN A 101 -6.28 18.43 9.27
N ALA A 102 -5.98 17.29 8.63
CA ALA A 102 -6.41 17.00 7.26
C ALA A 102 -7.93 17.06 7.08
N LYS A 103 -8.68 16.61 8.10
CA LYS A 103 -10.14 16.73 8.14
C LYS A 103 -10.63 18.17 8.25
N LEU A 104 -9.92 19.04 8.99
CA LEU A 104 -10.25 20.47 9.15
C LEU A 104 -9.89 21.27 7.89
N GLU A 105 -8.79 20.93 7.22
CA GLU A 105 -8.29 21.63 6.03
C GLU A 105 -8.99 21.23 4.72
N GLY A 106 -9.96 20.30 4.77
CA GLY A 106 -10.74 19.88 3.59
C GLY A 106 -9.92 19.21 2.46
N LYS A 107 -8.63 18.92 2.69
CA LYS A 107 -7.70 18.30 1.72
C LYS A 107 -7.93 16.79 1.53
N ASP A 108 -8.83 16.17 2.29
CA ASP A 108 -9.17 14.75 2.22
C ASP A 108 -10.15 14.39 1.08
N LYS A 109 -10.01 14.97 -0.11
CA LYS A 109 -10.77 14.50 -1.29
C LYS A 109 -10.31 13.13 -1.79
N THR A 110 -9.11 12.67 -1.42
CA THR A 110 -8.47 11.51 -2.07
C THR A 110 -8.75 10.17 -1.41
N LEU A 111 -9.07 10.07 -0.11
CA LEU A 111 -9.22 8.75 0.56
C LEU A 111 -10.27 8.71 1.68
N SER A 112 -11.29 9.57 1.63
CA SER A 112 -12.45 9.42 2.50
C SER A 112 -13.34 8.30 1.96
N TYR A 113 -13.35 7.14 2.63
CA TYR A 113 -14.35 6.09 2.36
C TYR A 113 -15.75 6.47 2.87
N ALA A 114 -15.90 7.63 3.51
CA ALA A 114 -17.22 8.14 3.85
C ALA A 114 -18.00 8.37 2.55
N VAL A 115 -19.24 7.94 2.54
CA VAL A 115 -20.06 7.94 1.34
C VAL A 115 -21.07 9.06 1.42
N ASP A 116 -21.16 9.83 0.33
CA ASP A 116 -22.34 10.60 0.02
C ASP A 116 -23.39 9.65 -0.59
N PRO A 117 -24.54 9.42 0.10
CA PRO A 117 -25.59 8.54 -0.40
C PRO A 117 -26.11 8.90 -1.79
N GLU A 118 -26.03 10.17 -2.20
CA GLU A 118 -26.54 10.62 -3.51
C GLU A 118 -25.63 10.17 -4.67
N THR A 119 -24.38 9.81 -4.39
CA THR A 119 -23.41 9.31 -5.38
C THR A 119 -23.44 7.79 -5.58
N LEU A 120 -24.21 7.07 -4.76
CA LEU A 120 -24.27 5.61 -4.80
C LEU A 120 -25.19 5.10 -5.90
N VAL A 121 -24.79 3.99 -6.52
CA VAL A 121 -25.61 3.27 -7.50
C VAL A 121 -26.33 2.11 -6.81
N PRO A 122 -27.63 1.85 -7.10
CA PRO A 122 -28.32 0.66 -6.64
C PRO A 122 -27.52 -0.62 -6.93
N GLY A 123 -27.31 -1.43 -5.90
CA GLY A 123 -26.46 -2.61 -5.96
C GLY A 123 -25.07 -2.44 -5.34
N ASP A 124 -24.63 -1.20 -5.09
CA ASP A 124 -23.35 -0.92 -4.44
C ASP A 124 -23.31 -1.48 -3.02
N LEU A 125 -22.13 -1.94 -2.61
CA LEU A 125 -21.92 -2.44 -1.26
C LEU A 125 -21.48 -1.31 -0.33
N VAL A 126 -22.15 -1.24 0.81
CA VAL A 126 -21.93 -0.23 1.83
C VAL A 126 -21.70 -0.87 3.18
N VAL A 127 -20.92 -0.20 4.03
CA VAL A 127 -20.65 -0.63 5.39
C VAL A 127 -21.28 0.36 6.35
N HIS A 128 -22.24 -0.11 7.13
CA HIS A 128 -22.77 0.64 8.25
C HIS A 128 -21.95 0.36 9.51
N LYS A 129 -21.55 1.42 10.22
CA LYS A 129 -20.66 1.34 11.41
C LYS A 129 -21.11 0.30 12.47
N LYS A 130 -22.42 0.18 12.70
CA LYS A 130 -22.99 -0.70 13.74
C LYS A 130 -23.41 -2.09 13.25
N VAL A 131 -23.89 -2.20 12.00
CA VAL A 131 -24.52 -3.43 11.49
C VAL A 131 -23.55 -4.22 10.61
N GLY A 132 -22.72 -3.52 9.83
CA GLY A 132 -21.75 -4.11 8.91
C GLY A 132 -22.16 -3.95 7.46
N VAL A 133 -21.88 -4.97 6.65
CA VAL A 133 -21.96 -4.89 5.19
C VAL A 133 -23.40 -5.07 4.72
N GLY A 134 -23.90 -4.12 3.94
CA GLY A 134 -25.22 -4.16 3.29
C GLY A 134 -25.11 -3.75 1.83
N ARG A 135 -26.21 -3.92 1.09
CA ARG A 135 -26.35 -3.52 -0.30
C ARG A 135 -27.24 -2.28 -0.38
N PHE A 136 -26.77 -1.23 -1.03
CA PHE A 136 -27.56 -0.03 -1.28
C PHE A 136 -28.64 -0.33 -2.30
N VAL A 137 -29.88 0.08 -2.01
CA VAL A 137 -31.02 -0.14 -2.90
C VAL A 137 -31.44 1.17 -3.58
N GLY A 138 -31.44 2.26 -2.83
CA GLY A 138 -31.79 3.57 -3.37
C GLY A 138 -32.19 4.57 -2.30
N ILE A 139 -32.50 5.77 -2.76
CA ILE A 139 -33.01 6.86 -1.92
C ILE A 139 -34.48 7.08 -2.28
N LYS A 140 -35.34 7.18 -1.27
CA LYS A 140 -36.73 7.63 -1.45
C LYS A 140 -37.01 8.84 -0.59
N GLN A 141 -37.74 9.78 -1.15
CA GLN A 141 -38.24 10.94 -0.44
C GLN A 141 -39.61 10.63 0.17
N SER A 142 -39.82 11.01 1.42
CA SER A 142 -41.08 10.86 2.14
C SER A 142 -41.37 12.19 2.83
N GLY A 143 -42.24 12.99 2.22
CA GLY A 143 -42.43 14.41 2.58
C GLY A 143 -41.14 15.21 2.35
N ASP A 144 -40.73 15.98 3.36
CA ASP A 144 -39.49 16.78 3.33
C ASP A 144 -38.22 15.99 3.67
N LYS A 145 -38.34 14.70 4.00
CA LYS A 145 -37.20 13.90 4.46
C LYS A 145 -36.80 12.85 3.41
N LYS A 146 -35.50 12.83 3.08
CA LYS A 146 -34.87 11.79 2.26
C LYS A 146 -34.43 10.61 3.14
N TYR A 147 -34.73 9.40 2.70
CA TYR A 147 -34.35 8.15 3.34
C TYR A 147 -33.56 7.25 2.40
N VAL A 148 -32.47 6.69 2.91
CA VAL A 148 -31.63 5.69 2.25
C VAL A 148 -32.11 4.31 2.64
N TYR A 149 -32.29 3.44 1.66
CA TYR A 149 -32.68 2.05 1.84
C TYR A 149 -31.48 1.14 1.59
N ILE A 150 -31.22 0.27 2.57
CA ILE A 150 -30.10 -0.67 2.55
C ILE A 150 -30.65 -2.06 2.83
N GLU A 151 -30.32 -3.00 1.97
CA GLU A 151 -30.65 -4.40 2.11
C GLU A 151 -29.54 -5.14 2.86
N TYR A 152 -29.96 -5.95 3.83
CA TYR A 152 -29.15 -6.84 4.63
C TYR A 152 -29.63 -8.27 4.42
N GLY A 153 -28.93 -9.26 4.98
CA GLY A 153 -29.24 -10.67 4.75
C GLY A 153 -30.59 -11.14 5.31
N ASP A 154 -31.18 -10.40 6.24
CA ASP A 154 -32.44 -10.71 6.95
C ASP A 154 -33.55 -9.68 6.71
N GLY A 155 -33.28 -8.56 6.02
CA GLY A 155 -34.29 -7.54 5.78
C GLY A 155 -33.73 -6.21 5.26
N MET A 156 -34.57 -5.19 5.26
CA MET A 156 -34.23 -3.84 4.81
C MET A 156 -34.14 -2.86 5.97
N ALA A 157 -33.13 -1.99 5.94
CA ALA A 157 -32.97 -0.87 6.85
C ALA A 157 -33.37 0.44 6.17
N LYS A 158 -34.12 1.27 6.89
CA LYS A 158 -34.46 2.64 6.51
C LYS A 158 -33.61 3.61 7.34
N LEU A 159 -32.74 4.37 6.69
CA LEU A 159 -31.85 5.33 7.36
C LEU A 159 -32.11 6.75 6.84
N PRO A 160 -32.31 7.77 7.69
CA PRO A 160 -32.40 9.16 7.23
C PRO A 160 -31.09 9.58 6.52
N ALA A 161 -31.19 10.30 5.40
CA ALA A 161 -30.02 10.70 4.60
C ALA A 161 -28.98 11.48 5.40
N LYS A 162 -29.41 12.35 6.34
CA LYS A 162 -28.50 13.07 7.26
C LYS A 162 -27.66 12.13 8.14
N GLN A 163 -28.23 11.02 8.59
CA GLN A 163 -27.51 10.03 9.40
C GLN A 163 -26.62 9.13 8.54
N ALA A 164 -27.05 8.83 7.31
CA ALA A 164 -26.32 8.01 6.34
C ALA A 164 -24.92 8.57 6.06
N HIS A 165 -24.80 9.89 5.83
CA HIS A 165 -23.51 10.58 5.62
C HIS A 165 -22.48 10.34 6.73
N ARG A 166 -22.93 10.13 7.98
CA ARG A 166 -22.04 9.94 9.13
C ARG A 166 -21.72 8.47 9.42
N LEU A 167 -22.60 7.56 9.01
CA LEU A 167 -22.58 6.18 9.46
C LEU A 167 -22.25 5.16 8.36
N LEU A 168 -22.34 5.58 7.09
CA LEU A 168 -22.08 4.75 5.93
C LEU A 168 -20.70 5.02 5.35
N TYR A 169 -20.05 3.92 4.98
CA TYR A 169 -18.78 3.90 4.28
C TYR A 169 -18.88 3.02 3.04
N ARG A 170 -18.12 3.34 1.99
CA ARG A 170 -18.12 2.54 0.77
C ARG A 170 -17.38 1.26 1.05
N TYR A 171 -17.98 0.12 0.71
CA TYR A 171 -17.23 -1.12 0.72
C TYR A 171 -16.33 -1.16 -0.51
N SER A 172 -15.02 -1.20 -0.30
CA SER A 172 -14.05 -1.36 -1.38
C SER A 172 -12.90 -2.23 -0.90
N LEU A 173 -12.50 -3.19 -1.72
CA LEU A 173 -11.23 -3.90 -1.60
C LEU A 173 -10.39 -3.56 -2.83
N PRO A 174 -9.45 -2.59 -2.71
CA PRO A 174 -8.62 -2.18 -3.84
C PRO A 174 -7.83 -3.33 -4.48
N SER A 175 -7.53 -4.37 -3.70
CA SER A 175 -6.68 -5.50 -4.11
C SER A 175 -7.43 -6.81 -4.32
N GLU A 176 -8.75 -6.85 -4.09
CA GLU A 176 -9.52 -8.10 -4.14
C GLU A 176 -10.80 -7.90 -4.96
N THR A 177 -10.93 -8.65 -6.06
CA THR A 177 -12.13 -8.63 -6.92
C THR A 177 -13.31 -9.42 -6.33
N LYS A 178 -13.10 -10.09 -5.19
CA LYS A 178 -14.13 -10.92 -4.56
C LYS A 178 -15.14 -10.04 -3.83
N LYS A 179 -16.40 -10.12 -4.28
CA LYS A 179 -17.54 -9.62 -3.51
C LYS A 179 -17.58 -10.32 -2.14
N PRO A 180 -18.04 -9.65 -1.07
CA PRO A 180 -18.14 -10.24 0.25
C PRO A 180 -19.01 -11.49 0.17
N ARG A 181 -18.57 -12.57 0.83
CA ARG A 181 -19.25 -13.87 0.82
C ARG A 181 -20.71 -13.82 1.28
N ALA A 182 -21.09 -12.87 2.14
CA ALA A 182 -22.45 -12.69 2.63
C ALA A 182 -22.68 -11.25 3.15
N LEU A 183 -23.92 -10.77 3.05
CA LEU A 183 -24.37 -9.55 3.71
C LEU A 183 -24.48 -9.76 5.24
N SER A 184 -24.26 -8.72 6.02
CA SER A 184 -24.55 -8.72 7.45
C SER A 184 -26.06 -8.85 7.70
N LYS A 185 -26.44 -9.32 8.89
CA LYS A 185 -27.83 -9.35 9.36
C LYS A 185 -28.09 -8.14 10.27
N LEU A 186 -29.29 -7.56 10.20
CA LEU A 186 -29.76 -6.47 11.04
C LEU A 186 -29.94 -6.89 12.50
N GLY A 187 -30.55 -8.05 12.71
CA GLY A 187 -30.81 -8.58 14.06
C GLY A 187 -29.55 -9.06 14.78
N ASP A 188 -28.52 -9.48 14.05
CA ASP A 188 -27.28 -10.03 14.61
C ASP A 188 -26.09 -9.08 14.44
N THR A 189 -26.10 -8.03 15.25
CA THR A 189 -24.97 -7.06 15.32
C THR A 189 -23.74 -7.63 16.01
N GLY A 190 -23.89 -8.70 16.80
CA GLY A 190 -22.81 -9.34 17.55
C GLY A 190 -21.76 -9.99 16.64
N VAL A 191 -22.16 -10.58 15.52
CA VAL A 191 -21.22 -11.13 14.52
C VAL A 191 -20.35 -10.03 13.92
N TRP A 192 -20.92 -8.87 13.59
CA TRP A 192 -20.16 -7.74 13.07
C TRP A 192 -19.20 -7.17 14.11
N GLU A 193 -19.63 -7.08 15.37
CA GLU A 193 -18.77 -6.66 16.45
C GLU A 193 -17.58 -7.59 16.68
N LYS A 194 -17.81 -8.91 16.68
CA LYS A 194 -16.74 -9.92 16.74
C LYS A 194 -15.75 -9.77 15.58
N ARG A 195 -16.24 -9.53 14.34
CA ARG A 195 -15.38 -9.26 13.17
C ARG A 195 -14.55 -8.00 13.35
N LYS A 196 -15.13 -6.89 13.83
CA LYS A 196 -14.40 -5.66 14.14
C LYS A 196 -13.31 -5.89 15.20
N ASN A 197 -13.63 -6.63 16.25
CA ASN A 197 -12.68 -6.94 17.32
C ASN A 197 -11.51 -7.80 16.81
N LYS A 198 -11.81 -8.81 15.98
CA LYS A 198 -10.78 -9.61 15.31
C LYS A 198 -9.90 -8.75 14.39
N GLY A 199 -10.49 -7.83 13.62
CA GLY A 199 -9.75 -6.89 12.79
C GLY A 199 -8.84 -5.97 13.61
N LYS A 200 -9.36 -5.42 14.72
CA LYS A 200 -8.58 -4.59 15.65
C LYS A 200 -7.39 -5.36 16.23
N LEU A 201 -7.61 -6.60 16.65
CA LEU A 201 -6.55 -7.46 17.18
C LEU A 201 -5.48 -7.78 16.12
N ALA A 202 -5.89 -8.04 14.88
CA ALA A 202 -4.96 -8.27 13.78
C ALA A 202 -4.09 -7.04 13.49
N ILE A 203 -4.68 -5.84 13.49
CA ILE A 203 -3.94 -4.58 13.34
C ILE A 203 -2.97 -4.38 14.51
N GLN A 204 -3.40 -4.64 15.75
CA GLN A 204 -2.54 -4.53 16.92
C GLN A 204 -1.35 -5.47 16.82
N LYS A 205 -1.57 -6.74 16.43
CA LYS A 205 -0.50 -7.71 16.20
C LYS A 205 0.47 -7.23 15.12
N MET A 206 -0.03 -6.76 13.98
CA MET A 206 0.79 -6.23 12.89
C MET A 206 1.68 -5.06 13.35
N VAL A 207 1.14 -4.17 14.19
CA VAL A 207 1.91 -3.06 14.76
C VAL A 207 3.01 -3.57 15.68
N VAL A 208 2.74 -4.54 16.54
CA VAL A 208 3.74 -5.16 17.43
C VAL A 208 4.85 -5.83 16.62
N ASP A 209 4.48 -6.63 15.61
CA ASP A 209 5.45 -7.30 14.73
C ASP A 209 6.33 -6.27 13.98
N LEU A 210 5.74 -5.16 13.52
CA LEU A 210 6.47 -4.06 12.90
C LEU A 210 7.42 -3.38 13.90
N MET A 211 6.99 -3.16 15.14
CA MET A 211 7.84 -2.60 16.19
C MET A 211 9.06 -3.49 16.45
N GLU A 212 8.87 -4.79 16.54
CA GLU A 212 9.96 -5.74 16.76
C GLU A 212 11.04 -5.61 15.67
N ILE A 213 10.62 -5.51 14.40
CA ILE A 213 11.53 -5.29 13.27
C ILE A 213 12.31 -3.97 13.44
N TYR A 214 11.65 -2.89 13.86
CA TYR A 214 12.33 -1.61 14.10
C TYR A 214 13.31 -1.67 15.26
N MET A 215 12.98 -2.38 16.35
CA MET A 215 13.90 -2.56 17.48
C MET A 215 15.15 -3.34 17.05
N GLN A 216 14.98 -4.43 16.32
CA GLN A 216 16.09 -5.21 15.76
C GLN A 216 16.97 -4.35 14.86
N ARG A 217 16.36 -3.52 14.00
CA ARG A 217 17.10 -2.58 13.13
C ARG A 217 17.89 -1.53 13.90
N LEU A 218 17.37 -1.03 15.03
CA LEU A 218 18.07 -0.02 15.84
C LEU A 218 19.24 -0.60 16.64
N LYS A 219 19.14 -1.86 17.05
CA LYS A 219 20.24 -2.59 17.70
C LYS A 219 21.39 -2.84 16.72
N GLN A 220 21.09 -3.07 15.45
CA GLN A 220 22.09 -3.20 14.40
C GLN A 220 22.70 -1.85 14.05
N LYS A 221 24.00 -1.69 14.31
CA LYS A 221 24.77 -0.51 13.89
C LYS A 221 25.72 -0.90 12.77
N ARG A 222 25.90 0.00 11.81
CA ARG A 222 26.89 -0.11 10.74
C ARG A 222 27.57 1.26 10.54
N PRO A 223 28.84 1.30 10.09
CA PRO A 223 29.48 2.56 9.71
C PRO A 223 28.67 3.30 8.63
N PRO A 224 28.62 4.64 8.67
CA PRO A 224 27.95 5.43 7.63
C PRO A 224 28.60 5.16 6.25
N TYR A 225 27.83 5.36 5.17
CA TYR A 225 28.44 5.34 3.83
C TYR A 225 29.49 6.47 3.73
N PRO A 226 30.64 6.22 3.10
CA PRO A 226 31.61 7.27 2.85
C PRO A 226 31.00 8.36 1.95
N LYS A 227 31.45 9.60 2.11
CA LYS A 227 31.03 10.69 1.23
C LYS A 227 31.55 10.41 -0.18
N ILE A 228 30.64 10.44 -1.16
CA ILE A 228 30.97 10.25 -2.57
C ILE A 228 31.44 11.61 -3.11
N SER A 229 32.71 11.71 -3.53
CA SER A 229 33.30 12.95 -4.05
C SER A 229 32.66 13.44 -5.34
N ASN A 230 32.22 12.52 -6.22
CA ASN A 230 31.77 12.84 -7.58
C ASN A 230 30.23 12.76 -7.74
N PHE A 231 29.47 12.91 -6.64
CA PHE A 231 28.01 12.79 -6.70
C PHE A 231 27.37 13.85 -7.63
N ALA A 232 27.93 15.06 -7.67
CA ALA A 232 27.44 16.14 -8.53
C ALA A 232 27.59 15.82 -10.03
N GLU A 233 28.72 15.24 -10.43
CA GLU A 233 28.95 14.80 -11.82
C GLU A 233 28.00 13.67 -12.22
N PHE A 234 27.71 12.75 -11.29
CA PHE A 234 26.73 11.69 -11.51
C PHE A 234 25.31 12.25 -11.68
N ALA A 235 24.90 13.16 -10.80
CA ALA A 235 23.60 13.81 -10.88
C ALA A 235 23.43 14.64 -12.17
N ALA A 236 24.50 15.31 -12.64
CA ALA A 236 24.48 16.10 -13.86
C ALA A 236 24.30 15.27 -15.14
N LYS A 237 24.58 13.96 -15.11
CA LYS A 237 24.30 13.05 -16.24
C LYS A 237 22.80 12.76 -16.38
N PHE A 238 21.98 13.04 -15.37
CA PHE A 238 20.55 12.87 -15.45
C PHE A 238 19.90 14.13 -16.05
N PRO A 239 19.31 14.06 -17.25
CA PRO A 239 18.91 15.26 -18.01
C PRO A 239 17.60 15.90 -17.51
N TYR A 240 17.02 15.40 -16.42
CA TYR A 240 15.75 15.89 -15.88
C TYR A 240 15.94 16.57 -14.53
N LYS A 241 15.21 17.66 -14.33
CA LYS A 241 15.15 18.33 -13.02
C LYS A 241 14.30 17.48 -12.07
N PRO A 242 14.78 17.17 -10.85
CA PRO A 242 13.99 16.46 -9.86
C PRO A 242 12.72 17.24 -9.53
N THR A 243 11.61 16.53 -9.35
CA THR A 243 10.37 17.15 -8.87
C THR A 243 10.50 17.54 -7.39
N PRO A 244 9.67 18.47 -6.87
CA PRO A 244 9.75 18.88 -5.47
C PRO A 244 9.66 17.72 -4.46
N ASP A 245 8.82 16.71 -4.74
CA ASP A 245 8.67 15.51 -3.90
C ASP A 245 9.93 14.62 -3.93
N GLN A 246 10.66 14.60 -5.05
CA GLN A 246 11.93 13.88 -5.18
C GLN A 246 13.09 14.58 -4.47
N GLN A 247 12.97 15.88 -4.17
CA GLN A 247 14.01 16.66 -3.48
C GLN A 247 13.88 16.60 -1.95
N GLN A 248 12.79 16.03 -1.43
CA GLN A 248 12.42 16.01 -0.01
C GLN A 248 12.98 14.79 0.73
#